data_AF-A0A0K2RJ25-F1
#
_entry.id   AF-A0A0K2RJ25-F1
#
_cell.length_a   1.000
_cell.length_b   1.000
_cell.length_c   1.000
_cell.angle_alpha   90.00
_cell.angle_beta   90.00
_cell.angle_gamma   90.00
#
_symmetry.space_group_name_H-M   'P 1'
#
loop_
_entity.id
_entity.type
_entity.pdbx_description
1 polymer ?
#
loop_
_entity_poly.entity_id
_entity_poly.type
_entity_poly.pdbx_seq_one_letter_code
_entity_poly.pdbx_strand_id
1 'polypeptide(L)'
;MAYVLDFLAIAVADLSSIAERRTDRMLDPARSHGLPAFLADDPGVDSGLMIAQYTQAGLVSDNKRLAVPASVDSIPSSAMQEDHVSMGWHAARKLRKAIENLRRVLAVELVTSARALDIRTKLSGGELTPGLPAPP
;
A
#
# COMPACT_ATOMS: atom_id res chain seq x y z
N MET A 1 -20.21 1.62 -17.20
CA MET A 1 -18.85 2.11 -16.87
C MET A 1 -18.60 2.20 -15.37
N ALA A 2 -19.46 2.81 -14.55
CA ALA A 2 -19.23 2.90 -13.10
C ALA A 2 -19.03 1.55 -12.41
N TYR A 3 -19.82 0.52 -12.72
CA TYR A 3 -19.65 -0.82 -12.14
C TYR A 3 -18.22 -1.38 -12.31
N VAL A 4 -17.62 -1.20 -13.49
CA VAL A 4 -16.25 -1.66 -13.77
C VAL A 4 -15.23 -0.87 -12.95
N LEU A 5 -15.42 0.45 -12.84
CA LEU A 5 -14.53 1.32 -12.06
C LEU A 5 -14.65 1.04 -10.56
N ASP A 6 -15.84 0.74 -10.08
CA ASP A 6 -16.11 0.34 -8.70
C ASP A 6 -15.48 -1.01 -8.38
N PHE A 7 -15.61 -1.98 -9.27
CA PHE A 7 -14.95 -3.28 -9.12
C PHE A 7 -13.43 -3.15 -9.09
N LEU A 8 -12.85 -2.28 -9.93
CA LEU A 8 -11.43 -2.01 -9.90
C LEU A 8 -10.99 -1.33 -8.60
N ALA A 9 -11.80 -0.45 -8.02
CA ALA A 9 -11.49 0.17 -6.73
C ALA A 9 -11.42 -0.87 -5.59
N ILE A 10 -12.25 -1.92 -5.63
CA ILE A 10 -12.17 -3.06 -4.70
C ILE A 10 -10.84 -3.80 -4.87
N ALA A 11 -10.47 -4.14 -6.09
CA ALA A 11 -9.20 -4.83 -6.38
C ALA A 11 -7.97 -4.01 -5.95
N VAL A 12 -8.01 -2.68 -6.15
CA VAL A 12 -6.96 -1.76 -5.69
C VAL A 12 -6.83 -1.77 -4.16
N ALA A 13 -7.95 -1.78 -3.43
CA ALA A 13 -7.94 -1.84 -1.97
C ALA A 13 -7.34 -3.16 -1.45
N ASP A 14 -7.69 -4.28 -2.09
CA ASP A 14 -7.15 -5.60 -1.73
C ASP A 14 -5.64 -5.69 -1.99
N LEU A 15 -5.19 -5.28 -3.19
CA LEU A 15 -3.76 -5.23 -3.52
C LEU A 15 -2.98 -4.32 -2.56
N SER A 16 -3.56 -3.17 -2.18
CA SER A 16 -2.95 -2.28 -1.19
C SER A 16 -2.77 -2.98 0.16
N SER A 17 -3.78 -3.75 0.59
CA SER A 17 -3.71 -4.53 1.84
C SER A 17 -2.66 -5.64 1.77
N ILE A 18 -2.53 -6.33 0.63
CA ILE A 18 -1.51 -7.38 0.43
C ILE A 18 -0.11 -6.78 0.49
N ALA A 19 0.13 -5.68 -0.21
CA ALA A 19 1.41 -4.95 -0.21
C ALA A 19 1.80 -4.49 1.20
N GLU A 20 0.83 -3.99 1.97
CA GLU A 20 1.09 -3.55 3.33
C GLU A 20 1.39 -4.72 4.27
N ARG A 21 0.70 -5.86 4.15
CA ARG A 21 1.04 -7.08 4.93
C ARG A 21 2.44 -7.63 4.59
N ARG A 22 2.89 -7.50 3.34
CA ARG A 22 4.27 -7.87 2.94
C ARG A 22 5.30 -6.94 3.58
N THR A 23 5.01 -5.64 3.62
CA THR A 23 5.83 -4.64 4.32
C THR A 23 5.93 -4.96 5.81
N ASP A 24 4.79 -5.12 6.48
CA ASP A 24 4.69 -5.46 7.90
C ASP A 24 5.52 -6.69 8.28
N ARG A 25 5.51 -7.74 7.43
CA ARG A 25 6.34 -8.93 7.64
C ARG A 25 7.85 -8.64 7.62
N MET A 26 8.31 -7.70 6.80
CA MET A 26 9.74 -7.34 6.74
C MET A 26 10.17 -6.51 7.95
N LEU A 27 9.25 -5.75 8.55
CA LEU A 27 9.52 -4.86 9.68
C LEU A 27 9.45 -5.57 11.05
N ASP A 28 8.77 -6.72 11.12
CA ASP A 28 8.58 -7.49 12.35
C ASP A 28 9.69 -8.53 12.56
N PRO A 29 10.56 -8.39 13.58
CA PRO A 29 11.65 -9.33 13.89
C PRO A 29 11.20 -10.79 14.00
N ALA A 30 9.99 -11.05 14.49
CA ALA A 30 9.48 -12.40 14.69
C ALA A 30 9.14 -13.10 13.37
N ARG A 31 8.92 -12.34 12.28
CA ARG A 31 8.50 -12.87 10.97
C ARG A 31 9.48 -12.54 9.84
N SER A 32 10.48 -11.71 10.11
CA SER A 32 11.42 -11.17 9.13
C SER A 32 12.70 -11.98 8.99
N HIS A 33 12.82 -13.13 9.67
CA HIS A 33 13.97 -14.05 9.61
C HIS A 33 15.34 -13.36 9.83
N GLY A 34 15.49 -12.69 10.97
CA GLY A 34 16.77 -12.10 11.38
C GLY A 34 17.01 -10.66 10.90
N LEU A 35 15.99 -9.95 10.43
CA LEU A 35 16.08 -8.50 10.21
C LEU A 35 15.83 -7.73 11.52
N PRO A 36 16.51 -6.59 11.74
CA PRO A 36 16.28 -5.75 12.91
C PRO A 36 14.87 -5.13 12.88
N ALA A 37 14.36 -4.79 14.06
CA ALA A 37 13.03 -4.20 14.20
C ALA A 37 12.90 -2.93 13.36
N PHE A 38 11.83 -2.85 12.56
CA PHE A 38 11.54 -1.73 11.65
C PHE A 38 12.66 -1.40 10.66
N LEU A 39 13.65 -2.29 10.48
CA LEU A 39 14.87 -2.05 9.72
C LEU A 39 15.69 -0.85 10.22
N ALA A 40 15.58 -0.53 11.52
CA ALA A 40 16.34 0.54 12.17
C ALA A 40 17.82 0.15 12.34
N ASP A 41 18.72 1.13 12.23
CA ASP A 41 20.15 0.94 12.50
C ASP A 41 20.47 0.97 14.00
N ASP A 42 19.79 1.85 14.76
CA ASP A 42 19.93 2.00 16.22
C ASP A 42 18.55 1.99 16.90
N PRO A 43 18.03 0.79 17.26
CA PRO A 43 16.69 0.66 17.84
C PRO A 43 16.53 1.43 19.15
N GLY A 44 15.52 2.31 19.20
CA GLY A 44 15.17 3.12 20.38
C GLY A 44 15.45 4.61 20.21
N VAL A 45 16.48 4.97 19.43
CA VAL A 45 16.75 6.35 18.99
C VAL A 45 16.22 6.55 17.57
N ASP A 46 16.32 5.52 16.72
CA ASP A 46 15.77 5.49 15.37
C ASP A 46 14.47 4.66 15.33
N SER A 47 13.43 5.23 14.71
CA SER A 47 12.16 4.54 14.44
C SER A 47 12.19 3.65 13.19
N GLY A 48 13.28 3.71 12.41
CA GLY A 48 13.41 3.03 11.13
C GLY A 48 12.26 3.39 10.20
N LEU A 49 11.64 2.37 9.60
CA LEU A 49 10.52 2.52 8.68
C LEU A 49 9.14 2.43 9.34
N MET A 50 9.04 2.51 10.67
CA MET A 50 7.78 2.42 11.40
C MET A 50 6.76 3.48 10.93
N ILE A 51 7.18 4.74 10.77
CA ILE A 51 6.29 5.83 10.34
C ILE A 51 5.87 5.66 8.88
N ALA A 52 6.76 5.11 8.04
CA ALA A 52 6.42 4.79 6.66
C ALA A 52 5.33 3.70 6.59
N GLN A 53 5.43 2.65 7.42
CA GLN A 53 4.37 1.65 7.55
C GLN A 53 3.07 2.26 8.07
N TYR A 54 3.11 3.13 9.07
CA TYR A 54 1.89 3.74 9.60
C TYR A 54 1.18 4.59 8.52
N THR A 55 1.96 5.37 7.77
CA THR A 55 1.45 6.12 6.61
C THR A 55 0.82 5.17 5.59
N GLN A 56 1.49 4.05 5.30
CA GLN A 56 0.99 3.03 4.39
C GLN A 56 -0.33 2.42 4.88
N ALA A 57 -0.45 2.07 6.17
CA ALA A 57 -1.67 1.53 6.76
C ALA A 57 -2.84 2.52 6.73
N GLY A 58 -2.57 3.82 6.90
CA GLY A 58 -3.55 4.89 6.71
C GLY A 58 -4.08 4.92 5.28
N LEU A 59 -3.18 4.91 4.28
CA LEU A 59 -3.56 4.91 2.86
C LEU A 59 -4.35 3.65 2.46
N VAL A 60 -4.02 2.49 3.01
CA VAL A 60 -4.78 1.25 2.81
C VAL A 60 -6.18 1.38 3.39
N SER A 61 -6.31 1.99 4.57
CA SER A 61 -7.60 2.22 5.23
C SER A 61 -8.48 3.17 4.41
N ASP A 62 -7.89 4.22 3.85
CA ASP A 62 -8.58 5.11 2.90
C ASP A 62 -9.05 4.37 1.65
N ASN A 63 -8.20 3.50 1.07
CA ASN A 63 -8.58 2.71 -0.10
C ASN A 63 -9.75 1.77 0.19
N LYS A 64 -9.84 1.20 1.40
CA LYS A 64 -11.00 0.41 1.84
C LYS A 64 -12.29 1.24 1.90
N ARG A 65 -12.21 2.54 2.19
CA ARG A 65 -13.38 3.45 2.12
C ARG A 65 -13.72 3.81 0.67
N LEU A 66 -12.72 4.07 -0.17
CA LEU A 66 -12.91 4.37 -1.60
C LEU A 66 -13.46 3.18 -2.42
N ALA A 67 -13.37 1.96 -1.88
CA ALA A 67 -13.94 0.76 -2.47
C ALA A 67 -15.48 0.69 -2.39
N VAL A 68 -16.14 1.54 -1.59
CA VAL A 68 -17.61 1.63 -1.57
C VAL A 68 -18.10 2.06 -2.97
N PRO A 69 -19.05 1.33 -3.59
CA PRO A 69 -19.46 1.57 -4.97
C PRO A 69 -20.21 2.89 -5.10
N ALA A 70 -19.85 3.70 -6.10
CA ALA A 70 -20.58 4.92 -6.43
C ALA A 70 -21.76 4.62 -7.37
N SER A 71 -21.72 3.51 -8.11
CA SER A 71 -22.74 3.10 -9.07
C SER A 71 -24.11 2.81 -8.46
N VAL A 72 -24.20 2.63 -7.13
CA VAL A 72 -25.45 2.34 -6.43
C VAL A 72 -26.14 3.60 -5.91
N ASP A 73 -25.48 4.75 -6.00
CA ASP A 73 -25.96 6.04 -5.47
C ASP A 73 -26.51 6.93 -6.61
N SER A 74 -27.35 6.35 -7.46
CA SER A 74 -28.00 7.09 -8.55
C SER A 74 -29.08 8.00 -7.99
N ILE A 75 -29.05 9.28 -8.37
CA ILE A 75 -30.05 10.28 -8.00
C ILE A 75 -30.69 10.83 -9.28
N PRO A 76 -32.02 10.86 -9.39
CA PRO A 76 -32.70 11.45 -10.54
C PRO A 76 -32.31 12.92 -10.74
N SER A 77 -32.03 13.27 -11.98
CA SER A 77 -31.51 14.57 -12.38
C SER A 77 -32.45 15.26 -13.38
N SER A 78 -32.24 16.56 -13.61
CA SER A 78 -32.89 17.31 -14.70
C SER A 78 -34.42 17.19 -14.72
N ALA A 79 -35.07 17.41 -13.56
CA ALA A 79 -36.53 17.30 -13.41
C ALA A 79 -37.10 15.92 -13.84
N MET A 80 -36.42 14.83 -13.45
CA MET A 80 -36.74 13.44 -13.80
C MET A 80 -36.56 13.07 -15.28
N GLN A 81 -35.85 13.88 -16.07
CA GLN A 81 -35.45 13.48 -17.43
C GLN A 81 -34.34 12.42 -17.41
N GLU A 82 -33.52 12.42 -16.36
CA GLU A 82 -32.56 11.35 -16.07
C GLU A 82 -33.03 10.63 -14.81
N ASP A 83 -33.81 9.58 -15.00
CA ASP A 83 -34.31 8.71 -13.92
C ASP A 83 -33.22 7.79 -13.35
N HIS A 84 -32.23 7.41 -14.16
CA HIS A 84 -31.08 6.61 -13.76
C HIS A 84 -29.75 7.18 -14.29
N VAL A 85 -28.89 7.62 -13.37
CA VAL A 85 -27.57 8.20 -13.69
C VAL A 85 -26.48 7.18 -13.41
N SER A 86 -25.59 6.96 -14.38
CA SER A 86 -24.57 5.91 -14.28
C SER A 86 -23.54 6.11 -13.16
N MET A 87 -23.40 7.31 -12.59
CA MET A 87 -22.38 7.69 -11.60
C MET A 87 -20.92 7.45 -12.04
N GLY A 88 -20.67 7.34 -13.35
CA GLY A 88 -19.35 7.03 -13.91
C GLY A 88 -18.24 8.01 -13.48
N TRP A 89 -18.53 9.30 -13.41
CA TRP A 89 -17.57 10.32 -12.99
C TRP A 89 -17.14 10.17 -11.53
N HIS A 90 -18.08 9.88 -10.63
CA HIS A 90 -17.78 9.66 -9.21
C HIS A 90 -16.95 8.39 -9.01
N ALA A 91 -17.32 7.31 -9.69
CA ALA A 91 -16.55 6.06 -9.70
C ALA A 91 -15.11 6.28 -10.24
N ALA A 92 -14.94 7.06 -11.30
CA ALA A 92 -13.62 7.39 -11.85
C ALA A 92 -12.77 8.23 -10.89
N ARG A 93 -13.36 9.25 -10.25
CA ARG A 93 -12.64 10.12 -9.30
C ARG A 93 -12.12 9.36 -8.10
N LYS A 94 -12.95 8.50 -7.49
CA LYS A 94 -12.52 7.71 -6.33
C LYS A 94 -11.48 6.66 -6.71
N LEU A 95 -11.64 6.01 -7.87
CA LEU A 95 -10.64 5.06 -8.38
C LEU A 95 -9.29 5.73 -8.60
N ARG A 96 -9.26 6.90 -9.25
CA ARG A 96 -8.01 7.67 -9.45
C ARG A 96 -7.29 7.92 -8.13
N LYS A 97 -8.01 8.35 -7.09
CA LYS A 97 -7.44 8.55 -5.76
C LYS A 97 -6.93 7.25 -5.14
N ALA A 98 -7.66 6.15 -5.29
CA ALA A 98 -7.24 4.85 -4.80
C ALA A 98 -5.94 4.37 -5.47
N ILE A 99 -5.79 4.59 -6.79
CA ILE A 99 -4.57 4.28 -7.55
C ILE A 99 -3.39 5.16 -7.08
N GLU A 100 -3.61 6.45 -6.84
CA GLU A 100 -2.59 7.35 -6.29
C GLU A 100 -2.11 6.90 -4.89
N ASN A 101 -3.02 6.42 -4.05
CA ASN A 101 -2.69 5.85 -2.75
C ASN A 101 -1.92 4.53 -2.92
N LEU A 102 -2.37 3.63 -3.79
CA LEU A 102 -1.68 2.37 -4.09
C LEU A 102 -0.24 2.60 -4.56
N ARG A 103 0.00 3.61 -5.41
CA ARG A 103 1.37 3.97 -5.84
C ARG A 103 2.28 4.31 -4.65
N ARG A 104 1.75 5.00 -3.64
CA ARG A 104 2.50 5.34 -2.41
C ARG A 104 2.72 4.13 -1.51
N VAL A 105 1.71 3.26 -1.39
CA VAL A 105 1.84 1.97 -0.70
C VAL A 105 2.95 1.14 -1.33
N LEU A 106 2.93 0.96 -2.65
CA LEU A 106 3.97 0.22 -3.36
C LEU A 106 5.35 0.89 -3.25
N ALA A 107 5.42 2.22 -3.20
CA ALA A 107 6.69 2.93 -3.00
C ALA A 107 7.29 2.62 -1.61
N VAL A 108 6.48 2.63 -0.55
CA VAL A 108 6.93 2.27 0.81
C VAL A 108 7.36 0.80 0.85
N GLU A 109 6.60 -0.11 0.23
CA GLU A 109 6.99 -1.51 0.11
C GLU A 109 8.35 -1.67 -0.58
N LEU A 110 8.56 -1.00 -1.72
CA LEU A 110 9.81 -1.07 -2.48
C LEU A 110 11.01 -0.54 -1.69
N VAL A 111 10.85 0.59 -0.99
CA VAL A 111 11.90 1.14 -0.11
C VAL A 111 12.20 0.18 1.03
N THR A 112 11.17 -0.43 1.63
CA THR A 112 11.33 -1.42 2.70
C THR A 112 12.06 -2.66 2.20
N SER A 113 11.68 -3.19 1.03
CA SER A 113 12.35 -4.34 0.41
C SER A 113 13.79 -4.04 0.06
N ALA A 114 14.09 -2.87 -0.51
CA ALA A 114 15.45 -2.46 -0.81
C ALA A 114 16.31 -2.39 0.46
N ARG A 115 15.80 -1.74 1.51
CA ARG A 115 16.50 -1.65 2.80
C ARG A 115 16.73 -3.03 3.43
N ALA A 116 15.73 -3.91 3.38
CA ALA A 116 15.85 -5.27 3.88
C ALA A 116 16.90 -6.08 3.10
N LEU A 117 16.99 -5.88 1.78
CA LEU A 117 18.01 -6.47 0.93
C LEU A 117 19.41 -5.92 1.26
N ASP A 118 19.56 -4.61 1.44
CA ASP A 118 20.84 -3.99 1.80
C ASP A 118 21.36 -4.48 3.17
N ILE A 119 20.47 -4.77 4.12
CA ILE A 119 20.85 -5.37 5.40
C ILE A 119 21.27 -6.83 5.21
N ARG A 120 20.54 -7.58 4.38
CA ARG A 120 20.79 -9.01 4.14
C ARG A 120 21.94 -9.29 3.20
N THR A 121 22.37 -8.33 2.40
CA THR A 121 23.33 -8.56 1.32
C THR A 121 24.35 -7.45 1.23
N LYS A 122 25.54 -7.79 0.74
CA LYS A 122 26.59 -6.84 0.36
C LYS A 122 26.89 -7.06 -1.12
N LEU A 123 26.94 -5.95 -1.86
CA LEU A 123 27.43 -5.96 -3.24
C LEU A 123 28.95 -5.97 -3.22
N SER A 124 29.56 -7.06 -3.68
CA SER A 124 31.02 -7.23 -3.77
C SER A 124 31.38 -7.74 -5.16
N GLY A 125 32.19 -6.97 -5.91
CA GLY A 125 32.66 -7.39 -7.24
C GLY A 125 31.56 -7.57 -8.30
N GLY A 126 30.36 -7.01 -8.11
CA GLY A 126 29.21 -7.20 -9.00
C GLY A 126 28.28 -8.35 -8.60
N GLU A 127 28.62 -9.11 -7.56
CA GLU A 127 27.79 -10.19 -7.01
C GLU A 127 27.16 -9.79 -5.67
N LEU A 128 25.92 -10.24 -5.45
CA LEU A 128 25.23 -10.10 -4.16
C LEU A 128 25.66 -11.25 -3.24
N THR A 129 26.38 -10.91 -2.19
CA THR A 129 26.83 -11.83 -1.14
C THR A 129 26.05 -11.61 0.15
N PRO A 130 25.88 -12.60 1.04
CA PRO A 130 25.21 -12.37 2.32
C PRO A 130 25.88 -11.26 3.14
N GLY A 131 25.06 -10.39 3.75
CA GLY A 131 25.48 -9.37 4.71
C GLY A 131 25.97 -10.02 6.00
N LEU A 132 26.75 -9.27 6.80
CA LEU A 132 27.22 -9.77 8.10
C LEU A 132 26.00 -10.11 8.97
N PRO A 133 26.03 -11.22 9.73
CA PRO A 133 24.93 -11.56 10.63
C PRO A 133 24.69 -10.40 11.60
N ALA A 134 23.42 -10.12 11.89
CA ALA A 134 23.05 -9.14 12.91
C ALA A 134 23.78 -9.50 14.23
N PRO A 135 24.35 -8.51 14.94
CA PRO A 135 24.92 -8.76 16.26
C PRO A 135 23.86 -9.37 17.20
N PRO A 136 24.27 -10.20 18.17
CA PRO A 136 23.37 -10.92 19.07
C PRO A 136 22.53 -9.99 19.95
#